data_AF-A0A7R9YJ92-F1
#
_entry.id   AF-A0A7R9YJ92-F1
#
_cell.length_a   1.000
_cell.length_b   1.000
_cell.length_c   1.000
_cell.angle_alpha   90.00
_cell.angle_beta   90.00
_cell.angle_gamma   90.00
#
_symmetry.space_group_name_H-M   'P 1'
#
loop_
_entity.id
_entity.type
_entity.pdbx_description
1 polymer ?
#
loop_
_entity_poly.entity_id
_entity_poly.type
_entity_poly.pdbx_seq_one_letter_code
_entity_poly.pdbx_strand_id
1 'polypeptide(L)'
;MRESMALFFAMHATPVPGAFLDAGVQAPPLGIGLAAIGRPGYINLRRGAEFDQLGERSLDAMERRCHEVLDAAYASGVRYFDCARSYGEAERFMGTWLASRGLAGRADLLVGSKWGYKFTAGWRVDTRGAPHEVKDHSLAHLREQSAESARLLGGHLSLYQIHSATLESGVLDDGAVLDELRAIRAARGWRIGLSVSGPRQADVIRKALALEPPLFDCVQATYNLLEQSAAPALDEARAAGVVVIVKEAMANGRLLQPGRPA
;
A
#
# COMPACT_ATOMS: atom_id res chain seq x y z
N MET A 1 24.28 -44.63 17.15
CA MET A 1 23.11 -45.11 16.38
C MET A 1 22.10 -43.98 16.42
N ARG A 2 22.03 -43.20 15.33
CA ARG A 2 20.86 -43.10 14.42
C ARG A 2 19.68 -42.38 15.09
N GLU A 3 19.09 -41.31 14.58
CA GLU A 3 19.12 -40.70 13.25
C GLU A 3 18.57 -39.26 13.34
N SER A 4 19.22 -38.35 12.62
CA SER A 4 18.61 -37.37 11.70
C SER A 4 17.48 -36.46 12.19
N MET A 5 17.82 -35.20 12.52
CA MET A 5 16.93 -34.07 12.25
C MET A 5 17.60 -33.17 11.21
N ALA A 6 17.42 -33.55 9.94
CA ALA A 6 17.66 -32.67 8.81
C ALA A 6 16.47 -31.70 8.73
N LEU A 7 16.66 -30.45 9.14
CA LEU A 7 15.82 -29.35 8.67
C LEU A 7 16.63 -28.54 7.67
N PHE A 8 16.66 -29.03 6.43
CA PHE A 8 16.99 -28.19 5.29
C PHE A 8 15.78 -27.30 5.01
N PHE A 9 15.90 -26.02 5.33
CA PHE A 9 15.25 -24.97 4.53
C PHE A 9 16.33 -23.95 4.16
N ALA A 10 17.20 -24.36 3.25
CA ALA A 10 17.81 -23.43 2.33
C ALA A 10 16.93 -23.40 1.07
N MET A 11 15.85 -22.63 1.10
CA MET A 11 15.61 -21.78 -0.06
C MET A 11 16.25 -20.45 0.27
N HIS A 12 17.57 -20.39 0.08
CA HIS A 12 18.23 -19.13 -0.19
C HIS A 12 17.63 -18.59 -1.50
N ALA A 13 16.51 -17.90 -1.42
CA ALA A 13 16.48 -16.62 -2.08
C ALA A 13 17.40 -15.76 -1.22
N THR A 14 18.70 -15.81 -1.49
CA THR A 14 19.58 -14.70 -1.10
C THR A 14 18.81 -13.45 -1.53
N PRO A 15 18.37 -12.56 -0.63
CA PRO A 15 17.76 -11.32 -1.05
C PRO A 15 18.82 -10.69 -1.95
N VAL A 16 18.51 -10.59 -3.25
CA VAL A 16 19.43 -9.98 -4.19
C VAL A 16 19.70 -8.60 -3.62
N PRO A 17 20.95 -8.25 -3.29
CA PRO A 17 21.28 -6.90 -2.87
C PRO A 17 20.93 -5.98 -4.04
N GLY A 18 19.78 -5.32 -3.94
CA GLY A 18 19.04 -4.71 -5.05
C GLY A 18 17.53 -4.89 -4.84
N ALA A 19 17.06 -4.60 -3.62
CA ALA A 19 16.39 -3.34 -3.28
C ALA A 19 14.94 -3.30 -3.80
N PHE A 20 13.99 -3.46 -2.87
CA PHE A 20 12.60 -3.12 -3.12
C PHE A 20 12.55 -1.69 -3.72
N LEU A 21 12.00 -1.56 -4.94
CA LEU A 21 11.98 -0.33 -5.74
C LEU A 21 13.36 0.25 -6.15
N ASP A 22 14.41 -0.58 -6.15
CA ASP A 22 15.82 -0.21 -6.34
C ASP A 22 16.31 0.89 -5.39
N ALA A 23 15.65 1.07 -4.23
CA ALA A 23 15.86 2.23 -3.38
C ALA A 23 17.05 2.11 -2.41
N GLY A 24 17.91 1.10 -2.56
CA GLY A 24 19.08 0.90 -1.69
C GLY A 24 18.79 0.46 -0.25
N VAL A 25 17.52 0.33 0.14
CA VAL A 25 17.12 -0.10 1.49
C VAL A 25 17.10 -1.63 1.56
N GLN A 26 17.92 -2.19 2.44
CA GLN A 26 17.87 -3.61 2.79
C GLN A 26 16.71 -3.84 3.76
N ALA A 27 15.72 -4.61 3.35
CA ALA A 27 14.52 -4.87 4.14
C ALA A 27 14.05 -6.32 3.95
N PRO A 28 13.40 -6.93 4.95
CA PRO A 28 12.60 -8.12 4.72
C PRO A 28 11.52 -7.79 3.66
N PRO A 29 11.05 -8.77 2.87
CA PRO A 29 9.98 -8.59 1.89
C PRO A 29 8.60 -8.46 2.59
N LEU A 30 8.51 -7.57 3.57
CA LEU A 30 7.35 -7.30 4.41
C LEU A 30 7.23 -5.79 4.60
N GLY A 31 6.04 -5.27 4.36
CA GLY A 31 5.68 -3.89 4.63
C GLY A 31 4.46 -3.82 5.54
N ILE A 32 4.19 -2.63 6.07
CA ILE A 32 3.01 -2.37 6.89
C ILE A 32 2.06 -1.39 6.19
N GLY A 33 0.79 -1.80 6.05
CA GLY A 33 -0.27 -0.94 5.52
C GLY A 33 -0.98 -0.18 6.64
N LEU A 34 -1.14 1.13 6.48
CA LEU A 34 -1.75 1.99 7.51
C LEU A 34 -3.27 2.11 7.43
N ALA A 35 -3.91 1.37 6.51
CA ALA A 35 -5.33 1.48 6.22
C ALA A 35 -6.22 1.32 7.46
N ALA A 36 -5.86 0.38 8.34
CA ALA A 36 -6.59 0.07 9.58
C ALA A 36 -6.26 0.99 10.76
N ILE A 37 -5.22 1.82 10.67
CA ILE A 37 -4.76 2.71 11.77
C ILE A 37 -4.77 4.19 11.40
N GLY A 38 -5.07 4.55 10.15
CA GLY A 38 -5.22 5.94 9.70
C GLY A 38 -6.63 6.53 9.80
N ARG A 39 -7.66 5.73 10.10
CA ARG A 39 -9.05 6.22 10.18
C ARG A 39 -9.89 5.46 11.21
N PRO A 40 -10.92 6.07 11.80
CA PRO A 40 -11.67 5.46 12.90
C PRO A 40 -12.58 4.30 12.45
N GLY A 41 -12.96 4.23 11.17
CA GLY A 41 -13.68 3.11 10.57
C GLY A 41 -12.88 2.42 9.46
N TYR A 42 -12.76 1.09 9.50
CA TYR A 42 -12.13 0.27 8.46
C TYR A 42 -12.80 -1.10 8.38
N ILE A 43 -12.86 -1.68 7.18
CA ILE A 43 -13.42 -3.00 6.92
C ILE A 43 -12.41 -4.07 7.37
N ASN A 44 -12.38 -4.39 8.66
CA ASN A 44 -11.68 -5.55 9.21
C ASN A 44 -12.60 -6.27 10.21
N LEU A 45 -12.52 -7.59 10.24
CA LEU A 45 -13.27 -8.41 11.20
C LEU A 45 -12.92 -7.98 12.64
N ARG A 46 -13.93 -7.91 13.52
CA ARG A 46 -13.82 -7.64 14.97
C ARG A 46 -13.19 -6.30 15.39
N ARG A 47 -12.81 -5.42 14.45
CA ARG A 47 -12.22 -4.11 14.73
C ARG A 47 -13.11 -3.19 15.58
N GLY A 48 -14.44 -3.29 15.40
CA GLY A 48 -15.39 -2.56 16.23
C GLY A 48 -15.15 -2.83 17.72
N ALA A 49 -15.14 -4.11 18.09
CA ALA A 49 -14.99 -4.55 19.47
C ALA A 49 -13.65 -4.15 20.10
N GLU A 50 -12.53 -4.18 19.37
CA GLU A 50 -11.21 -3.78 19.91
C GLU A 50 -11.16 -2.29 20.25
N PHE A 51 -11.63 -1.41 19.37
CA PHE A 51 -11.64 0.03 19.64
C PHE A 51 -12.76 0.47 20.60
N ASP A 52 -13.90 -0.22 20.60
CA ASP A 52 -15.00 0.06 21.53
C ASP A 52 -14.63 -0.35 22.97
N GLN A 53 -13.80 -1.38 23.14
CA GLN A 53 -13.24 -1.76 24.45
C GLN A 53 -12.17 -0.79 24.96
N LEU A 54 -11.42 -0.13 24.06
CA LEU A 54 -10.36 0.81 24.43
C LEU A 54 -10.87 2.25 24.63
N GLY A 55 -12.03 2.64 24.07
CA GLY A 55 -12.53 4.01 24.16
C GLY A 55 -11.71 5.04 23.37
N GLU A 56 -10.85 4.59 22.46
CA GLU A 56 -9.75 5.35 21.87
C GLU A 56 -9.92 5.59 20.36
N ARG A 57 -11.01 6.27 19.96
CA ARG A 57 -11.21 6.70 18.55
C ARG A 57 -10.98 8.19 18.33
N SER A 58 -10.48 8.91 19.33
CA SER A 58 -10.04 10.29 19.12
C SER A 58 -8.84 10.32 18.17
N LEU A 59 -8.71 11.41 17.43
CA LEU A 59 -7.64 11.61 16.47
C LEU A 59 -6.26 11.46 17.13
N ASP A 60 -6.05 12.07 18.29
CA ASP A 60 -4.79 11.99 19.04
C ASP A 60 -4.49 10.57 19.56
N ALA A 61 -5.52 9.83 20.01
CA ALA A 61 -5.32 8.46 20.47
C ALA A 61 -4.92 7.53 19.31
N MET A 62 -5.59 7.67 18.16
CA MET A 62 -5.24 6.92 16.97
C MET A 62 -3.86 7.31 16.41
N GLU A 63 -3.47 8.59 16.52
CA GLU A 63 -2.12 9.03 16.14
C GLU A 63 -1.05 8.35 16.99
N ARG A 64 -1.20 8.39 18.32
CA ARG A 64 -0.28 7.70 19.24
C ARG A 64 -0.21 6.21 18.96
N ARG A 65 -1.37 5.56 18.74
CA ARG A 65 -1.41 4.13 18.42
C ARG A 65 -0.76 3.82 17.07
N CYS A 66 -0.94 4.68 16.07
CA CYS A 66 -0.24 4.56 14.80
C CYS A 66 1.27 4.61 15.03
N HIS A 67 1.76 5.56 15.83
CA HIS A 67 3.19 5.67 16.16
C HIS A 67 3.72 4.42 16.88
N GLU A 68 2.99 3.87 17.85
CA GLU A 68 3.37 2.62 18.53
C GLU A 68 3.53 1.44 17.55
N VAL A 69 2.61 1.32 16.60
CA VAL A 69 2.66 0.27 15.57
C VAL A 69 3.84 0.50 14.62
N LEU A 70 4.10 1.75 14.22
CA LEU A 70 5.23 2.12 13.38
C LEU A 70 6.58 1.85 14.08
N ASP A 71 6.69 2.19 15.37
CA ASP A 71 7.88 1.90 16.19
C ASP A 71 8.13 0.40 16.28
N ALA A 72 7.10 -0.40 16.58
CA ALA A 72 7.22 -1.85 16.66
C ALA A 72 7.63 -2.48 15.32
N ALA A 73 7.04 -2.02 14.21
CA ALA A 73 7.38 -2.48 12.87
C ALA A 73 8.83 -2.13 12.51
N TYR A 74 9.24 -0.88 12.75
CA TYR A 74 10.59 -0.41 12.49
C TYR A 74 11.62 -1.17 13.34
N ALA A 75 11.37 -1.35 14.65
CA ALA A 75 12.24 -2.13 15.53
C ALA A 75 12.35 -3.60 15.08
N SER A 76 11.32 -4.14 14.45
CA SER A 76 11.30 -5.51 13.88
C SER A 76 11.95 -5.61 12.49
N GLY A 77 12.55 -4.54 11.99
CA GLY A 77 13.25 -4.53 10.69
C GLY A 77 12.38 -4.18 9.48
N VAL A 78 11.08 -3.90 9.64
CA VAL A 78 10.24 -3.42 8.53
C VAL A 78 10.74 -2.05 8.07
N ARG A 79 10.86 -1.86 6.75
CA ARG A 79 11.30 -0.59 6.14
C ARG A 79 10.40 -0.07 5.01
N TYR A 80 9.31 -0.77 4.69
CA TYR A 80 8.30 -0.26 3.77
C TYR A 80 6.98 0.02 4.50
N PHE A 81 6.50 1.25 4.35
CA PHE A 81 5.28 1.73 4.99
C PHE A 81 4.31 2.22 3.91
N ASP A 82 3.12 1.65 3.87
CA ASP A 82 2.15 1.83 2.80
C ASP A 82 0.94 2.66 3.30
N CYS A 83 0.79 3.84 2.73
CA CYS A 83 -0.29 4.79 2.97
C CYS A 83 -1.25 4.86 1.76
N ALA A 84 -2.29 5.67 1.91
CA ALA A 84 -3.09 6.22 0.82
C ALA A 84 -3.82 7.46 1.31
N ARG A 85 -4.14 8.40 0.40
CA ARG A 85 -4.98 9.57 0.73
C ARG A 85 -6.36 9.22 1.27
N SER A 86 -6.87 8.04 0.93
CA SER A 86 -8.17 7.58 1.41
C SER A 86 -8.12 6.85 2.76
N TYR A 87 -6.92 6.60 3.30
CA TYR A 87 -6.74 6.00 4.63
C TYR A 87 -6.84 7.03 5.75
N GLY A 88 -7.78 7.98 5.64
CA GLY A 88 -7.96 9.08 6.59
C GLY A 88 -6.68 9.89 6.80
N GLU A 89 -6.20 9.93 8.04
CA GLU A 89 -5.05 10.70 8.50
C GLU A 89 -3.73 9.92 8.38
N ALA A 90 -3.70 8.76 7.72
CA ALA A 90 -2.51 7.90 7.62
C ALA A 90 -1.24 8.65 7.18
N GLU A 91 -1.31 9.47 6.14
CA GLU A 91 -0.14 10.25 5.70
C GLU A 91 0.30 11.29 6.73
N ARG A 92 -0.66 11.92 7.43
CA ARG A 92 -0.35 12.89 8.48
C ARG A 92 0.33 12.19 9.65
N PHE A 93 -0.23 11.08 10.13
CA PHE A 93 0.36 10.27 11.20
C PHE A 93 1.76 9.76 10.83
N MET A 94 1.95 9.33 9.58
CA MET A 94 3.26 8.90 9.09
C MET A 94 4.26 10.06 9.08
N GLY A 95 3.86 11.23 8.58
CA GLY A 95 4.69 12.44 8.56
C GLY A 95 5.09 12.90 9.97
N THR A 96 4.15 12.89 10.93
CA THR A 96 4.44 13.26 12.33
C THR A 96 5.33 12.23 13.01
N TRP A 97 5.14 10.94 12.74
CA TRP A 97 6.02 9.88 13.24
C TRP A 97 7.46 10.08 12.75
N LEU A 98 7.65 10.22 11.43
CA LEU A 98 8.95 10.45 10.81
C LEU A 98 9.69 11.65 11.42
N ALA A 99 8.99 12.78 11.55
CA ALA A 99 9.53 13.99 12.16
C ALA A 99 9.92 13.77 13.63
N SER A 100 9.06 13.10 14.40
CA SER A 100 9.30 12.84 15.84
C SER A 100 10.46 11.88 16.12
N ARG A 101 10.88 11.08 15.14
CA ARG A 101 12.00 10.14 15.23
C ARG A 101 13.29 10.68 14.59
N GLY A 102 13.24 11.90 14.02
CA GLY A 102 14.39 12.49 13.34
C GLY A 102 14.83 11.71 12.09
N LEU A 103 13.93 10.90 11.51
CA LEU A 103 14.21 10.14 10.31
C LEU A 103 14.18 11.10 9.12
N ALA A 104 15.22 11.09 8.28
CA ALA A 104 15.33 11.99 7.15
C ALA A 104 15.63 11.24 5.85
N GLY A 105 14.94 11.62 4.78
CA GLY A 105 15.17 11.07 3.43
C GLY A 105 14.77 9.60 3.26
N ARG A 106 15.33 8.94 2.24
CA ARG A 106 14.96 7.58 1.82
C ARG A 106 16.02 6.52 2.15
N ALA A 107 17.06 6.90 2.88
CA ALA A 107 18.19 6.03 3.14
C ALA A 107 17.82 4.86 4.06
N ASP A 108 16.95 5.12 5.04
CA ASP A 108 16.61 4.13 6.08
C ASP A 108 15.32 3.39 5.79
N LEU A 109 14.30 4.06 5.25
CA LEU A 109 12.98 3.49 4.96
C LEU A 109 12.34 4.13 3.75
N LEU A 110 11.31 3.45 3.22
CA LEU A 110 10.50 3.91 2.11
C LEU A 110 9.04 4.07 2.52
N VAL A 111 8.42 5.14 2.04
CA VAL A 111 6.97 5.34 2.14
C VAL A 111 6.34 5.24 0.77
N GLY A 112 5.30 4.43 0.66
CA GLY A 112 4.40 4.40 -0.48
C GLY A 112 3.10 5.12 -0.16
N SER A 113 2.52 5.85 -1.11
CA SER A 113 1.16 6.36 -1.00
C SER A 113 0.40 6.25 -2.31
N LYS A 114 -0.91 6.56 -2.26
CA LYS A 114 -1.84 6.35 -3.37
C LYS A 114 -2.85 7.48 -3.50
N TRP A 115 -3.25 7.70 -4.74
CA TRP A 115 -4.24 8.71 -5.15
C TRP A 115 -5.43 8.07 -5.85
N GLY A 116 -6.51 8.82 -6.00
CA GLY A 116 -7.68 8.39 -6.76
C GLY A 116 -8.88 8.00 -5.90
N TYR A 117 -8.70 8.00 -4.59
CA TYR A 117 -9.81 8.01 -3.64
C TYR A 117 -9.64 9.18 -2.67
N LYS A 118 -10.74 9.87 -2.39
CA LYS A 118 -10.83 10.90 -1.35
C LYS A 118 -11.54 10.33 -0.14
N PHE A 119 -10.94 10.42 1.05
CA PHE A 119 -11.65 10.15 2.29
C PHE A 119 -12.66 11.27 2.58
N THR A 120 -13.94 10.92 2.67
CA THR A 120 -15.06 11.89 2.81
C THR A 120 -15.77 11.78 4.15
N ALA A 121 -15.38 10.84 5.02
CA ALA A 121 -16.08 10.59 6.28
C ALA A 121 -15.79 11.60 7.40
N GLY A 122 -14.82 12.51 7.24
CA GLY A 122 -14.53 13.57 8.23
C GLY A 122 -14.31 13.05 9.65
N TRP A 123 -13.53 11.97 9.79
CA TRP A 123 -13.28 11.27 11.07
C TRP A 123 -14.52 10.64 11.73
N ARG A 124 -15.60 10.38 10.98
CA ARG A 124 -16.81 9.71 11.49
C ARG A 124 -16.79 8.22 11.15
N VAL A 125 -17.22 7.41 12.11
CA VAL A 125 -17.43 5.96 11.92
C VAL A 125 -18.77 5.69 11.23
N ASP A 126 -19.81 6.46 11.60
CA ASP A 126 -21.10 6.44 10.93
C ASP A 126 -21.28 7.72 10.11
N THR A 127 -21.32 7.56 8.79
CA THR A 127 -21.54 8.62 7.81
C THR A 127 -23.02 8.79 7.43
N ARG A 128 -23.94 8.08 8.10
CA ARG A 128 -25.39 8.09 7.85
C ARG A 128 -25.74 7.82 6.38
N GLY A 129 -25.04 6.86 5.78
CA GLY A 129 -25.26 6.44 4.40
C GLY A 129 -24.43 7.16 3.34
N ALA A 130 -23.69 8.22 3.69
CA ALA A 130 -22.72 8.80 2.75
C ALA A 130 -21.50 7.88 2.58
N PRO A 131 -20.88 7.82 1.39
CA PRO A 131 -19.69 6.99 1.20
C PRO A 131 -18.53 7.51 2.07
N HIS A 132 -17.76 6.58 2.66
CA HIS A 132 -16.55 6.93 3.41
C HIS A 132 -15.41 7.37 2.50
N GLU A 133 -15.45 6.94 1.23
CA GLU A 133 -14.48 7.31 0.21
C GLU A 133 -15.17 7.48 -1.14
N VAL A 134 -14.73 8.45 -1.93
CA VAL A 134 -15.18 8.66 -3.31
C VAL A 134 -14.02 8.41 -4.25
N LYS A 135 -14.22 7.57 -5.27
CA LYS A 135 -13.23 7.34 -6.34
C LYS A 135 -13.28 8.51 -7.32
N ASP A 136 -12.13 9.09 -7.61
CA ASP A 136 -11.94 10.13 -8.62
C ASP A 136 -10.56 9.96 -9.25
N HIS A 137 -10.51 9.40 -10.46
CA HIS A 137 -9.27 9.20 -11.22
C HIS A 137 -8.99 10.34 -12.21
N SER A 138 -9.54 11.54 -11.98
CA SER A 138 -9.28 12.70 -12.84
C SER A 138 -7.88 13.28 -12.67
N LEU A 139 -7.37 13.91 -13.73
CA LEU A 139 -6.10 14.65 -13.71
C LEU A 139 -6.06 15.75 -12.64
N ALA A 140 -7.15 16.48 -12.45
CA ALA A 140 -7.22 17.53 -11.44
C ALA A 140 -7.00 16.96 -10.03
N HIS A 141 -7.62 15.81 -9.74
CA HIS A 141 -7.48 15.16 -8.46
C HIS A 141 -6.08 14.55 -8.24
N LEU A 142 -5.47 13.98 -9.29
CA LEU A 142 -4.07 13.54 -9.25
C LEU A 142 -3.13 14.69 -8.84
N ARG A 143 -3.28 15.86 -9.45
CA ARG A 143 -2.45 17.04 -9.15
C ARG A 143 -2.65 17.52 -7.71
N GLU A 144 -3.89 17.62 -7.27
CA GLU A 144 -4.24 17.99 -5.89
C GLU A 144 -3.60 17.02 -4.88
N GLN A 145 -3.88 15.73 -5.02
CA GLN A 145 -3.43 14.72 -4.06
C GLN A 145 -1.91 14.52 -4.08
N SER A 146 -1.26 14.66 -5.23
CA SER A 146 0.19 14.52 -5.30
C SER A 146 0.89 15.68 -4.60
N ALA A 147 0.41 16.92 -4.76
CA ALA A 147 0.92 18.07 -4.03
C ALA A 147 0.74 17.90 -2.52
N GLU A 148 -0.41 17.41 -2.08
CA GLU A 148 -0.67 17.18 -0.66
C GLU A 148 0.22 16.07 -0.06
N SER A 149 0.37 14.95 -0.77
CA SER A 149 1.23 13.84 -0.35
C SER A 149 2.70 14.29 -0.23
N ALA A 150 3.18 15.11 -1.17
CA ALA A 150 4.52 15.70 -1.08
C ALA A 150 4.70 16.60 0.13
N ARG A 151 3.68 17.41 0.47
CA ARG A 151 3.73 18.30 1.64
C ARG A 151 3.80 17.51 2.96
N LEU A 152 3.05 16.40 3.06
CA LEU A 152 2.94 15.62 4.31
C LEU A 152 4.10 14.65 4.51
N LEU A 153 4.55 13.98 3.44
CA LEU A 153 5.55 12.91 3.53
C LEU A 153 6.95 13.38 3.10
N GLY A 154 7.06 14.56 2.49
CA GLY A 154 8.32 15.20 2.13
C GLY A 154 9.24 14.27 1.34
N GLY A 155 10.52 14.24 1.75
CA GLY A 155 11.55 13.44 1.10
C GLY A 155 11.36 11.92 1.23
N HIS A 156 10.48 11.43 2.10
CA HIS A 156 10.31 9.99 2.37
C HIS A 156 9.42 9.27 1.35
N LEU A 157 8.51 10.00 0.69
CA LEU A 157 7.63 9.41 -0.31
C LEU A 157 8.45 8.93 -1.50
N SER A 158 8.46 7.62 -1.69
CA SER A 158 9.29 6.90 -2.65
C SER A 158 8.48 6.26 -3.77
N LEU A 159 7.24 5.84 -3.47
CA LEU A 159 6.32 5.21 -4.40
C LEU A 159 4.96 5.91 -4.37
N TYR A 160 4.47 6.33 -5.52
CA TYR A 160 3.16 6.95 -5.67
C TYR A 160 2.30 6.16 -6.65
N GLN A 161 1.14 5.70 -6.20
CA GLN A 161 0.36 4.70 -6.94
C GLN A 161 -1.04 5.19 -7.29
N ILE A 162 -1.57 4.76 -8.44
CA ILE A 162 -3.01 4.82 -8.70
C ILE A 162 -3.71 3.87 -7.71
N HIS A 163 -4.70 4.34 -6.96
CA HIS A 163 -5.42 3.51 -6.00
C HIS A 163 -6.59 2.80 -6.67
N SER A 164 -6.63 1.46 -6.57
CA SER A 164 -7.75 0.61 -7.00
C SER A 164 -8.21 0.89 -8.44
N ALA A 165 -7.25 0.85 -9.36
CA ALA A 165 -7.47 0.85 -10.80
C ALA A 165 -8.26 -0.40 -11.22
N THR A 166 -9.27 -0.17 -12.07
CA THR A 166 -10.07 -1.21 -12.71
C THR A 166 -10.25 -0.86 -14.19
N LEU A 167 -10.72 -1.79 -15.02
CA LEU A 167 -10.98 -1.47 -16.42
C LEU A 167 -12.08 -0.41 -16.55
N GLU A 168 -13.09 -0.49 -15.68
CA GLU A 168 -14.22 0.44 -15.63
C GLU A 168 -13.80 1.85 -15.17
N SER A 169 -12.71 1.96 -14.41
CA SER A 169 -12.20 3.28 -14.00
C SER A 169 -11.63 4.09 -15.16
N GLY A 170 -11.26 3.46 -16.29
CA GLY A 170 -10.71 4.13 -17.47
C GLY A 170 -9.36 4.84 -17.26
N VAL A 171 -8.79 4.81 -16.05
CA VAL A 171 -7.58 5.57 -15.69
C VAL A 171 -6.35 5.19 -16.52
N LEU A 172 -6.30 3.96 -17.03
CA LEU A 172 -5.21 3.50 -17.90
C LEU A 172 -5.39 3.91 -19.37
N ASP A 173 -6.54 4.47 -19.74
CA ASP A 173 -6.82 5.02 -21.07
C ASP A 173 -6.73 6.55 -21.09
N ASP A 174 -6.66 7.20 -19.92
CA ASP A 174 -6.54 8.65 -19.81
C ASP A 174 -5.08 9.08 -20.02
N GLY A 175 -4.76 9.44 -21.28
CA GLY A 175 -3.42 9.89 -21.65
C GLY A 175 -2.91 11.08 -20.84
N ALA A 176 -3.79 12.00 -20.42
CA ALA A 176 -3.39 13.17 -19.65
C ALA A 176 -2.99 12.79 -18.22
N VAL A 177 -3.67 11.80 -17.61
CA VAL A 177 -3.28 11.21 -16.33
C VAL A 177 -1.94 10.47 -16.45
N LEU A 178 -1.76 9.67 -17.50
CA LEU A 178 -0.51 8.93 -17.70
C LEU A 178 0.69 9.87 -17.89
N ASP A 179 0.51 10.95 -18.64
CA ASP A 179 1.56 11.95 -18.86
C ASP A 179 1.87 12.75 -17.59
N GLU A 180 0.88 13.08 -16.78
CA GLU A 180 1.10 13.70 -15.48
C GLU A 180 1.87 12.76 -14.53
N LEU A 181 1.57 11.46 -14.52
CA LEU A 181 2.34 10.49 -13.72
C LEU A 181 3.81 10.41 -14.17
N ARG A 182 4.07 10.48 -15.49
CA ARG A 182 5.43 10.59 -16.03
C ARG A 182 6.11 11.88 -15.59
N ALA A 183 5.39 13.01 -15.62
CA ALA A 183 5.91 14.29 -15.17
C ALA A 183 6.23 14.28 -13.66
N ILE A 184 5.36 13.70 -12.82
CA ILE A 184 5.59 13.53 -11.39
C ILE A 184 6.84 12.68 -11.14
N ARG A 185 7.02 11.56 -11.85
CA ARG A 185 8.23 10.75 -11.79
C ARG A 185 9.47 11.59 -12.07
N ALA A 186 9.49 12.30 -13.19
CA ALA A 186 10.65 13.09 -13.62
C ALA A 186 10.96 14.23 -12.64
N ALA A 187 9.94 14.94 -12.15
CA ALA A 187 10.13 16.10 -11.29
C ALA A 187 10.49 15.74 -9.85
N ARG A 188 10.01 14.60 -9.33
CA ARG A 188 10.12 14.25 -7.89
C ARG A 188 10.97 13.01 -7.61
N GLY A 189 11.39 12.29 -8.65
CA GLY A 189 12.08 11.01 -8.51
C GLY A 189 11.24 9.98 -7.78
N TRP A 190 9.91 10.05 -7.89
CA TRP A 190 9.00 9.06 -7.32
C TRP A 190 8.88 7.88 -8.27
N ARG A 191 8.89 6.67 -7.71
CA ARG A 191 8.42 5.49 -8.42
C ARG A 191 6.91 5.60 -8.62
N ILE A 192 6.43 5.13 -9.76
CA ILE A 192 5.03 5.17 -10.14
C ILE A 192 4.50 3.75 -10.13
N GLY A 193 3.41 3.51 -9.42
CA GLY A 193 2.75 2.21 -9.40
C GLY A 193 1.26 2.29 -9.62
N LEU A 194 0.61 1.14 -9.52
CA LEU A 194 -0.83 1.04 -9.44
C LEU A 194 -1.23 -0.07 -8.48
N SER A 195 -2.27 0.17 -7.70
CA SER A 195 -3.01 -0.88 -7.02
C SER A 195 -4.23 -1.24 -7.84
N VAL A 196 -4.44 -2.53 -8.08
CA VAL A 196 -5.58 -3.06 -8.85
C VAL A 196 -6.62 -3.68 -7.93
N SER A 197 -7.88 -3.70 -8.35
CA SER A 197 -9.00 -4.24 -7.56
C SER A 197 -10.06 -4.88 -8.47
N GLY A 198 -10.95 -5.67 -7.88
CA GLY A 198 -12.05 -6.35 -8.58
C GLY A 198 -11.67 -7.75 -9.09
N PRO A 199 -12.56 -8.44 -9.83
CA PRO A 199 -12.30 -9.80 -10.32
C PRO A 199 -11.36 -9.83 -11.54
N ARG A 200 -11.18 -8.70 -12.22
CA ARG A 200 -10.38 -8.58 -13.46
C ARG A 200 -8.97 -8.04 -13.24
N GLN A 201 -8.37 -8.27 -12.07
CA GLN A 201 -7.04 -7.72 -11.74
C GLN A 201 -5.98 -8.13 -12.75
N ALA A 202 -6.01 -9.40 -13.20
CA ALA A 202 -5.07 -9.90 -14.21
C ALA A 202 -5.13 -9.08 -15.51
N ASP A 203 -6.33 -8.75 -15.99
CA ASP A 203 -6.51 -7.96 -17.20
C ASP A 203 -5.99 -6.52 -17.02
N VAL A 204 -6.25 -5.91 -15.86
CA VAL A 204 -5.76 -4.56 -15.53
C VAL A 204 -4.24 -4.53 -15.47
N ILE A 205 -3.62 -5.55 -14.85
CA ILE A 205 -2.16 -5.69 -14.77
C ILE A 205 -1.57 -5.78 -16.18
N ARG A 206 -2.09 -6.68 -17.03
CA ARG A 206 -1.60 -6.81 -18.41
C ARG A 206 -1.77 -5.53 -19.22
N LYS A 207 -2.90 -4.83 -19.05
CA LYS A 207 -3.12 -3.53 -19.68
C LYS A 207 -2.08 -2.50 -19.23
N ALA A 208 -1.75 -2.48 -17.95
CA ALA A 208 -0.72 -1.59 -17.41
C ALA A 208 0.69 -1.93 -17.93
N LEU A 209 1.01 -3.22 -18.08
CA LEU A 209 2.28 -3.70 -18.64
C LEU A 209 2.42 -3.40 -20.14
N ALA A 210 1.31 -3.34 -20.87
CA ALA A 210 1.29 -3.06 -22.31
C ALA A 210 1.38 -1.57 -22.67
N LEU A 211 1.51 -0.67 -21.69
CA LEU A 211 1.66 0.76 -21.96
C LEU A 211 3.03 1.06 -22.58
N GLU A 212 3.02 1.87 -23.63
CA GLU A 212 4.23 2.33 -24.31
C GLU A 212 4.33 3.87 -24.26
N PRO A 213 5.45 4.45 -23.78
CA PRO A 213 6.55 3.75 -23.09
C PRO A 213 6.11 3.22 -21.71
N PRO A 214 6.80 2.20 -21.15
CA PRO A 214 6.47 1.61 -19.86
C PRO A 214 6.37 2.65 -18.73
N LEU A 215 5.30 2.58 -17.94
CA LEU A 215 5.02 3.55 -16.88
C LEU A 215 5.15 3.01 -15.47
N PHE A 216 4.91 1.73 -15.19
CA PHE A 216 4.77 1.29 -13.80
C PHE A 216 6.01 0.56 -13.29
N ASP A 217 6.56 1.04 -12.18
CA ASP A 217 7.64 0.39 -11.41
C ASP A 217 7.07 -0.69 -10.47
N CYS A 218 5.78 -0.61 -10.13
CA CYS A 218 5.16 -1.48 -9.14
C CYS A 218 3.67 -1.76 -9.44
N VAL A 219 3.24 -3.00 -9.19
CA VAL A 219 1.85 -3.44 -9.13
C VAL A 219 1.52 -3.89 -7.71
N GLN A 220 0.42 -3.38 -7.16
CA GLN A 220 -0.14 -3.84 -5.88
C GLN A 220 -1.49 -4.54 -6.09
N ALA A 221 -1.55 -5.86 -5.93
CA ALA A 221 -2.74 -6.68 -6.21
C ALA A 221 -3.17 -7.51 -5.01
N THR A 222 -4.46 -7.87 -4.96
CA THR A 222 -4.95 -8.85 -3.98
C THR A 222 -4.48 -10.23 -4.40
N TYR A 223 -3.78 -10.92 -3.50
CA TYR A 223 -3.39 -12.32 -3.67
C TYR A 223 -3.33 -12.98 -2.30
N ASN A 224 -3.95 -14.15 -2.15
CA ASN A 224 -3.89 -14.96 -0.94
C ASN A 224 -4.35 -16.39 -1.24
N LEU A 225 -4.38 -17.27 -0.22
CA LEU A 225 -4.78 -18.68 -0.40
C LEU A 225 -6.19 -18.85 -0.98
N LEU A 226 -7.09 -17.87 -0.83
CA LEU A 226 -8.46 -17.90 -1.32
C LEU A 226 -8.68 -17.13 -2.63
N GLU A 227 -7.71 -16.32 -3.05
CA GLU A 227 -7.79 -15.47 -4.24
C GLU A 227 -6.44 -15.48 -4.96
N GLN A 228 -6.36 -16.30 -6.00
CA GLN A 228 -5.13 -16.53 -6.78
C GLN A 228 -5.28 -16.12 -8.25
N SER A 229 -6.40 -15.51 -8.66
CA SER A 229 -6.70 -15.22 -10.07
C SER A 229 -5.66 -14.30 -10.74
N ALA A 230 -4.97 -13.47 -9.95
CA ALA A 230 -3.94 -12.57 -10.45
C ALA A 230 -2.57 -13.23 -10.67
N ALA A 231 -2.32 -14.46 -10.17
CA ALA A 231 -0.97 -15.05 -10.14
C ALA A 231 -0.23 -15.00 -11.48
N PRO A 232 -0.83 -15.46 -12.60
CA PRO A 232 -0.14 -15.44 -13.90
C PRO A 232 0.27 -14.03 -14.33
N ALA A 233 -0.59 -13.03 -14.12
CA ALA A 233 -0.29 -11.64 -14.47
C ALA A 233 0.76 -11.01 -13.52
N LEU A 234 0.83 -11.47 -12.27
CA LEU A 234 1.87 -11.05 -11.34
C LEU A 234 3.24 -11.65 -11.72
N ASP A 235 3.27 -12.89 -12.21
CA ASP A 235 4.49 -13.49 -12.76
C ASP A 235 4.96 -12.76 -14.03
N GLU A 236 4.03 -12.40 -14.92
CA GLU A 236 4.31 -11.55 -16.09
C GLU A 236 4.89 -10.19 -15.66
N ALA A 237 4.31 -9.53 -14.64
CA ALA A 237 4.82 -8.27 -14.10
C ALA A 237 6.25 -8.42 -13.56
N ARG A 238 6.53 -9.48 -12.79
CA ARG A 238 7.88 -9.77 -12.29
C ARG A 238 8.87 -10.02 -13.42
N ALA A 239 8.45 -10.77 -14.46
CA ALA A 239 9.28 -11.03 -15.64
C ALA A 239 9.61 -9.75 -16.42
N ALA A 240 8.72 -8.76 -16.40
CA ALA A 240 8.93 -7.43 -16.97
C ALA A 240 9.73 -6.47 -16.05
N GLY A 241 10.22 -6.94 -14.90
CA GLY A 241 10.98 -6.11 -13.94
C GLY A 241 10.11 -5.21 -13.05
N VAL A 242 8.79 -5.40 -13.05
CA VAL A 242 7.87 -4.64 -12.20
C VAL A 242 7.80 -5.27 -10.81
N VAL A 243 7.94 -4.44 -9.77
CA VAL A 243 7.82 -4.89 -8.38
C VAL A 243 6.38 -5.30 -8.08
N VAL A 244 6.20 -6.43 -7.38
CA VAL A 244 4.88 -6.90 -6.94
C VAL A 244 4.72 -6.69 -5.44
N ILE A 245 3.65 -5.99 -5.05
CA ILE A 245 3.18 -5.89 -3.66
C ILE A 245 1.87 -6.67 -3.54
N VAL A 246 1.81 -7.61 -2.61
CA VAL A 246 0.56 -8.32 -2.30
C VAL A 246 -0.19 -7.56 -1.21
N LYS A 247 -1.45 -7.19 -1.49
CA LYS A 247 -2.39 -6.72 -0.46
C LYS A 247 -3.37 -7.83 -0.08
N GLU A 248 -3.98 -7.68 1.10
CA GLU A 248 -4.96 -8.64 1.63
C GLU A 248 -4.43 -10.09 1.70
N ALA A 249 -3.13 -10.27 1.97
CA ALA A 249 -2.47 -11.59 2.05
C ALA A 249 -3.15 -12.56 3.04
N MET A 250 -3.81 -12.02 4.08
CA MET A 250 -4.57 -12.79 5.08
C MET A 250 -6.08 -12.85 4.80
N ALA A 251 -6.51 -12.53 3.58
CA ALA A 251 -7.91 -12.46 3.15
C ALA A 251 -8.79 -11.59 4.10
N ASN A 252 -8.25 -10.44 4.52
CA ASN A 252 -8.85 -9.55 5.53
C ASN A 252 -9.16 -10.27 6.87
N GLY A 253 -8.26 -11.16 7.28
CA GLY A 253 -8.33 -11.92 8.53
C GLY A 253 -9.08 -13.25 8.44
N ARG A 254 -9.68 -13.60 7.29
CA ARG A 254 -10.43 -14.86 7.12
C ARG A 254 -9.55 -16.10 7.28
N LEU A 255 -8.28 -16.01 6.89
CA LEU A 255 -7.31 -17.11 7.03
C LEU A 255 -6.86 -17.37 8.47
N LEU A 256 -7.19 -16.47 9.40
CA LEU A 256 -6.84 -16.61 10.82
C LEU A 256 -7.94 -17.29 11.65
N GLN A 257 -9.05 -17.70 11.05
CA GLN A 257 -10.14 -18.38 11.75
C GLN A 257 -9.88 -19.90 11.79
N PRO A 258 -9.68 -20.51 12.96
CA PRO A 258 -9.69 -21.97 13.07
C PRO A 258 -11.11 -22.48 12.77
N GLY A 259 -11.24 -23.43 11.83
CA GLY A 259 -12.41 -24.32 11.78
C GLY A 259 -13.57 -23.97 10.84
N ARG A 260 -13.35 -23.36 9.68
CA ARG A 260 -14.37 -23.39 8.59
C ARG A 260 -13.85 -24.18 7.39
N PRO A 261 -14.46 -25.32 7.02
CA PRO A 261 -14.09 -26.01 5.79
C PRO A 261 -14.42 -25.13 4.57
N ALA A 262 -13.61 -25.31 3.52
CA ALA A 262 -13.75 -24.67 2.22
C ALA A 262 -15.09 -24.97 1.55
#